data_AF-C0BZ53-F1
#
_entry.id   AF-C0BZ53-F1
#
_cell.length_a   1.000
_cell.length_b   1.000
_cell.length_c   1.000
_cell.angle_alpha   90.00
_cell.angle_beta   90.00
_cell.angle_gamma   90.00
#
_symmetry.space_group_name_H-M   'P 1'
#
loop_
_entity.id
_entity.type
_entity.pdbx_description
1 polymer ?
#
loop_
_entity_poly.entity_id
_entity_poly.type
_entity_poly.pdbx_seq_one_letter_code
_entity_poly.pdbx_strand_id
1 'polypeptide(L)'
;MKRRILAVVMMMAVTVSLIAGCGGKDKDAGDGKIKLTFLDKHPEDEYKGYFEQAVADFEEAHPDVDIEYENISDQAIKEKLSVLAAGGDLPDIFFAWGGECLNRFSRAGRTLDLTPYMEEDPKWRDSFLPSFLSSSVYEDKNYAVPYRSSVLYMLYNKKVFADNNLEVPETWDEF
;
A
#
# COMPACT_ATOMS: atom_id res chain seq x y z
N MET A 1 52.82 54.02 -6.32
CA MET A 1 51.88 54.13 -7.47
C MET A 1 50.96 52.91 -7.49
N LYS A 2 50.20 52.62 -6.42
CA LYS A 2 48.96 53.32 -6.02
C LYS A 2 47.84 53.35 -7.08
N ARG A 3 48.03 52.72 -8.25
CA ARG A 3 46.98 52.52 -9.28
C ARG A 3 46.84 51.07 -9.76
N ARG A 4 47.66 50.15 -9.24
CA ARG A 4 47.58 48.71 -9.52
C ARG A 4 47.07 47.87 -8.34
N ILE A 5 46.73 48.52 -7.23
CA ILE A 5 46.24 47.87 -5.99
C ILE A 5 44.70 47.91 -5.90
N LEU A 6 44.03 48.67 -6.77
CA LEU A 6 42.55 48.81 -6.75
C LEU A 6 41.79 47.78 -7.60
N ALA A 7 42.47 46.95 -8.40
CA ALA A 7 41.80 46.06 -9.37
C ALA A 7 41.78 44.57 -8.97
N VAL A 8 42.40 44.19 -7.85
CA VAL A 8 42.53 42.78 -7.42
C VAL A 8 41.78 42.49 -6.10
N VAL A 9 41.25 43.52 -5.44
CA VAL A 9 40.49 43.40 -4.18
C VAL A 9 39.00 43.04 -4.42
N MET A 10 38.56 42.94 -5.68
CA MET A 10 37.18 42.60 -6.05
C MET A 10 37.05 41.19 -6.66
N MET A 11 37.93 40.25 -6.26
CA MET A 11 37.84 38.85 -6.69
C MET A 11 38.07 37.83 -5.56
N MET A 12 37.97 38.28 -4.30
CA MET A 12 38.12 37.43 -3.11
C MET A 12 37.01 37.71 -2.08
N ALA A 13 35.78 37.84 -2.56
CA ALA A 13 34.58 37.73 -1.71
C ALA A 13 34.09 36.27 -1.76
N VAL A 14 34.66 35.47 -0.86
CA VAL A 14 33.97 34.43 -0.10
C VAL A 14 33.10 33.45 -0.90
N THR A 15 33.75 32.36 -1.28
CA THR A 15 33.22 31.00 -1.12
C THR A 15 32.49 30.84 0.22
N VAL A 16 31.16 30.71 0.22
CA VAL A 16 30.36 29.62 0.81
C VAL A 16 28.91 29.86 0.32
N SER A 17 28.50 29.12 -0.70
CA SER A 17 27.08 28.90 -1.01
C SER A 17 26.89 27.42 -1.30
N LEU A 18 27.17 26.62 -0.26
CA LEU A 18 26.48 25.36 -0.05
C LEU A 18 25.10 25.73 0.49
N ILE A 19 24.13 25.86 -0.40
CA ILE A 19 22.71 25.86 -0.03
C ILE A 19 22.10 24.68 -0.78
N ALA A 20 21.82 23.64 0.02
CA ALA A 20 20.74 22.66 -0.13
C ALA A 20 20.44 22.23 -1.58
N GLY A 21 20.95 21.11 -2.08
CA GLY A 21 20.87 19.82 -1.40
C GLY A 21 19.40 19.42 -1.29
N CYS A 22 18.90 18.76 -2.35
CA CYS A 22 17.71 17.93 -2.48
C CYS A 22 16.55 18.16 -1.50
N GLY A 23 15.36 18.41 -2.07
CA GLY A 23 14.07 18.39 -1.39
C GLY A 23 13.74 17.04 -0.75
N GLY A 24 14.35 16.78 0.40
CA GLY A 24 13.75 15.94 1.42
C GLY A 24 12.58 16.71 2.00
N LYS A 25 11.38 16.14 1.90
CA LYS A 25 10.27 16.47 2.80
C LYS A 25 10.84 16.42 4.22
N ASP A 26 11.05 17.59 4.82
CA ASP A 26 11.18 17.71 6.27
C ASP A 26 9.90 17.09 6.82
N LYS A 27 10.03 15.87 7.32
CA LYS A 27 9.01 15.23 8.15
C LYS A 27 9.01 16.04 9.43
N ASP A 28 8.08 16.99 9.47
CA ASP A 28 7.80 17.86 10.59
C ASP A 28 7.77 17.03 11.88
N ALA A 29 8.63 17.39 12.83
CA ALA A 29 8.83 16.68 14.08
C ALA A 29 7.65 16.96 15.03
N GLY A 30 6.52 16.33 14.76
CA GLY A 30 5.40 16.22 15.68
C GLY A 30 5.69 15.14 16.73
N ASP A 31 5.79 15.55 17.99
CA ASP A 31 5.78 14.76 19.24
C ASP A 31 6.70 13.52 19.36
N GLY A 32 7.58 13.25 18.39
CA GLY A 32 8.52 12.12 18.42
C GLY A 32 7.90 10.75 18.11
N LYS A 33 6.62 10.68 17.72
CA LYS A 33 5.96 9.44 17.31
C LYS A 33 6.33 9.02 15.90
N ILE A 34 6.38 7.71 15.66
CA ILE A 34 6.48 7.09 14.35
C ILE A 34 5.13 7.25 13.65
N LYS A 35 5.09 8.06 12.59
CA LYS A 35 3.90 8.23 11.76
C LYS A 35 3.86 7.23 10.62
N LEU A 36 2.76 6.48 10.53
CA LEU A 36 2.47 5.55 9.45
C LEU A 36 1.19 5.97 8.73
N THR A 37 1.15 5.80 7.42
CA THR A 37 -0.05 6.02 6.61
C THR A 37 -0.64 4.69 6.16
N PHE A 38 -1.95 4.52 6.34
CA PHE A 38 -2.67 3.32 5.97
C PHE A 38 -3.87 3.62 5.07
N LEU A 39 -3.82 3.16 3.82
CA LEU A 39 -4.91 3.30 2.84
C LEU A 39 -5.62 1.97 2.57
N ASP A 40 -6.92 1.90 2.86
CA ASP A 40 -7.76 0.72 2.59
C ASP A 40 -8.97 1.03 1.69
N LYS A 41 -9.58 -0.02 1.13
CA LYS A 41 -10.66 0.07 0.15
C LYS A 41 -12.09 -0.17 0.67
N HIS A 42 -12.28 -0.27 1.97
CA HIS A 42 -13.56 -0.65 2.58
C HIS A 42 -14.23 0.52 3.31
N PRO A 43 -14.89 1.46 2.59
CA PRO A 43 -15.61 2.57 3.18
C PRO A 43 -16.91 2.15 3.87
N GLU A 44 -17.40 0.93 3.62
CA GLU A 44 -18.68 0.48 4.12
C GLU A 44 -18.62 0.23 5.64
N ASP A 45 -19.66 0.66 6.36
CA ASP A 45 -19.73 0.58 7.84
C ASP A 45 -19.48 -0.84 8.37
N GLU A 46 -19.86 -1.88 7.61
CA GLU A 46 -19.63 -3.29 7.95
C GLU A 46 -18.14 -3.63 8.11
N TYR A 47 -17.27 -3.00 7.32
CA TYR A 47 -15.85 -3.33 7.23
C TYR A 47 -14.95 -2.25 7.83
N LYS A 48 -15.38 -0.99 7.79
CA LYS A 48 -14.64 0.16 8.31
C LYS A 48 -14.25 -0.01 9.78
N GLY A 49 -15.18 -0.49 10.61
CA GLY A 49 -14.95 -0.67 12.05
C GLY A 49 -13.85 -1.69 12.38
N TYR A 50 -13.57 -2.65 11.50
CA TYR A 50 -12.53 -3.65 11.74
C TYR A 50 -11.14 -3.02 11.77
N PHE A 51 -10.79 -2.24 10.74
CA PHE A 51 -9.47 -1.63 10.67
C PHE A 51 -9.32 -0.43 11.59
N GLU A 52 -10.39 0.32 11.87
CA GLU A 52 -10.37 1.35 12.90
C GLU A 52 -10.04 0.75 14.27
N GLN A 53 -10.67 -0.38 14.64
CA GLN A 53 -10.37 -1.06 15.89
C GLN A 53 -8.94 -1.65 15.87
N ALA A 54 -8.52 -2.28 14.77
CA ALA A 54 -7.17 -2.84 14.66
C ALA A 54 -6.08 -1.76 14.79
N VAL A 55 -6.31 -0.58 14.22
CA VAL A 55 -5.43 0.59 14.39
C VAL A 55 -5.41 1.05 15.84
N ALA A 56 -6.58 1.22 16.46
CA ALA A 56 -6.66 1.63 17.87
C ALA A 56 -5.95 0.64 18.82
N ASP A 57 -6.18 -0.66 18.64
CA ASP A 57 -5.53 -1.72 19.43
C ASP A 57 -4.00 -1.70 19.24
N PHE A 58 -3.54 -1.45 18.01
CA PHE A 58 -2.12 -1.35 17.72
C PHE A 58 -1.49 -0.11 18.38
N GLU A 59 -2.12 1.06 18.29
CA GLU A 59 -1.63 2.28 18.93
C GLU A 59 -1.68 2.22 20.47
N GLU A 60 -2.66 1.51 21.05
CA GLU A 60 -2.70 1.24 22.49
C GLU A 60 -1.49 0.38 22.93
N ALA A 61 -1.16 -0.65 22.14
CA ALA A 61 0.00 -1.50 22.39
C ALA A 61 1.35 -0.82 22.06
N HIS A 62 1.34 0.16 21.16
CA HIS A 62 2.50 0.88 20.63
C HIS A 62 2.29 2.40 20.71
N PRO A 63 2.37 3.00 21.91
CA PRO A 63 2.03 4.41 22.12
C PRO A 63 2.95 5.39 21.40
N ASP A 64 4.11 4.92 20.93
CA ASP A 64 5.07 5.64 20.10
C ASP A 64 4.72 5.64 18.60
N VAL A 65 3.65 4.96 18.19
CA VAL A 65 3.16 4.92 16.81
C VAL A 65 1.87 5.75 16.68
N ASP A 66 1.70 6.39 15.53
CA ASP A 66 0.53 7.16 15.10
C ASP A 66 0.19 6.74 13.66
N ILE A 67 -0.98 6.16 13.44
CA ILE A 67 -1.43 5.61 12.15
C ILE A 67 -2.53 6.49 11.57
N GLU A 68 -2.22 7.19 10.49
CA GLU A 68 -3.21 7.89 9.67
C GLU A 68 -3.94 6.89 8.78
N TYR A 69 -5.10 6.42 9.25
CA TYR A 69 -5.98 5.52 8.50
C TYR A 69 -6.95 6.28 7.60
N GLU A 70 -6.94 5.94 6.32
CA GLU A 70 -7.88 6.42 5.32
C GLU A 70 -8.54 5.23 4.62
N ASN A 71 -9.86 5.28 4.49
CA ASN A 71 -10.62 4.32 3.71
C ASN A 71 -11.47 4.98 2.64
N ILE A 72 -11.38 4.47 1.41
CA ILE A 72 -12.06 5.03 0.24
C ILE A 72 -12.66 3.92 -0.63
N SER A 73 -13.60 4.27 -1.50
CA SER A 73 -14.25 3.30 -2.38
C SER A 73 -13.29 2.55 -3.31
N ASP A 74 -13.71 1.36 -3.75
CA ASP A 74 -12.97 0.48 -4.68
C ASP A 74 -12.47 1.21 -5.94
N GLN A 75 -13.30 2.08 -6.53
CA GLN A 75 -12.90 2.85 -7.71
C GLN A 75 -11.92 3.97 -7.35
N ALA A 76 -12.16 4.69 -6.26
CA ALA A 76 -11.31 5.79 -5.83
C ALA A 76 -9.89 5.31 -5.48
N ILE A 77 -9.74 4.14 -4.82
CA ILE A 77 -8.41 3.63 -4.47
C ILE A 77 -7.57 3.25 -5.69
N LYS A 78 -8.18 2.74 -6.77
CA LYS A 78 -7.46 2.40 -8.00
C LYS A 78 -6.82 3.64 -8.63
N GLU A 79 -7.59 4.72 -8.70
CA GLU A 79 -7.12 6.01 -9.23
C GLU A 79 -6.06 6.62 -8.32
N LYS A 80 -6.32 6.65 -7.00
CA LYS A 80 -5.38 7.20 -6.00
C LYS A 80 -4.04 6.46 -6.00
N LEU A 81 -4.05 5.13 -5.92
CA LEU A 81 -2.81 4.33 -5.94
C LEU A 81 -2.04 4.49 -7.25
N SER A 82 -2.73 4.64 -8.38
CA SER A 82 -2.04 4.89 -9.66
C SER A 82 -1.27 6.21 -9.66
N VAL A 83 -1.88 7.28 -9.12
CA VAL A 83 -1.24 8.60 -9.00
C VAL A 83 -0.08 8.56 -7.99
N LEU A 84 -0.33 8.00 -6.80
CA LEU A 84 0.69 7.90 -5.74
C LEU A 84 1.89 7.06 -6.18
N ALA A 85 1.67 5.94 -6.88
CA ALA A 85 2.75 5.12 -7.40
C ALA A 85 3.60 5.82 -8.46
N ALA A 86 2.98 6.62 -9.34
CA ALA A 86 3.70 7.44 -10.32
C ALA A 86 4.52 8.54 -9.66
N GLY A 87 4.01 9.13 -8.57
CA GLY A 87 4.73 10.12 -7.76
C GLY A 87 5.80 9.53 -6.82
N GLY A 88 5.76 8.21 -6.58
CA GLY A 88 6.62 7.56 -5.59
C GLY A 88 6.21 7.84 -4.13
N ASP A 89 4.97 8.27 -3.92
CA ASP A 89 4.38 8.66 -2.63
C ASP A 89 3.32 7.64 -2.18
N LEU A 90 3.57 6.34 -2.36
CA LEU A 90 2.66 5.30 -1.86
C LEU A 90 2.58 5.35 -0.32
N PRO A 91 1.41 5.01 0.28
CA PRO A 91 1.29 4.88 1.73
C PRO A 91 2.21 3.80 2.28
N ASP A 92 2.53 3.86 3.57
CA ASP A 92 3.35 2.85 4.25
C ASP A 92 2.65 1.48 4.24
N ILE A 93 1.33 1.50 4.42
CA ILE A 93 0.45 0.34 4.35
C ILE A 93 -0.66 0.66 3.35
N PHE A 94 -0.87 -0.19 2.34
CA PHE A 94 -1.96 0.03 1.39
C PHE A 94 -2.58 -1.27 0.93
N PHE A 95 -3.88 -1.20 0.66
CA PHE A 95 -4.60 -2.30 0.03
C PHE A 95 -4.15 -2.52 -1.41
N ALA A 96 -3.93 -3.78 -1.78
CA ALA A 96 -3.80 -4.20 -3.18
C ALA A 96 -4.54 -5.52 -3.40
N TRP A 97 -5.09 -5.70 -4.60
CA TRP A 97 -5.56 -7.02 -5.03
C TRP A 97 -4.37 -7.91 -5.33
N GLY A 98 -4.47 -9.20 -5.01
CA GLY A 98 -3.46 -10.19 -5.38
C GLY A 98 -3.28 -10.35 -6.90
N GLY A 99 -2.26 -11.10 -7.28
CA GLY A 99 -1.88 -11.30 -8.69
C GLY A 99 -1.33 -10.02 -9.32
N GLU A 100 -1.66 -9.75 -10.59
CA GLU A 100 -1.03 -8.67 -11.36
C GLU A 100 -1.21 -7.27 -10.75
N CYS A 101 -2.31 -7.05 -10.02
CA CYS A 101 -2.53 -5.79 -9.31
C CYS A 101 -1.47 -5.51 -8.23
N LEU A 102 -0.99 -6.55 -7.53
CA LEU A 102 0.12 -6.47 -6.59
C LEU A 102 1.46 -6.51 -7.33
N ASN A 103 1.62 -7.44 -8.27
CA ASN A 103 2.90 -7.72 -8.94
C ASN A 103 3.49 -6.48 -9.62
N ARG A 104 2.66 -5.58 -10.17
CA ARG A 104 3.16 -4.31 -10.75
C ARG A 104 3.90 -3.44 -9.74
N PHE A 105 3.48 -3.43 -8.47
CA PHE A 105 4.14 -2.68 -7.40
C PHE A 105 5.41 -3.40 -6.95
N SER A 106 5.36 -4.72 -6.80
CA SER A 106 6.52 -5.54 -6.43
C SER A 106 7.63 -5.48 -7.47
N ARG A 107 7.30 -5.61 -8.76
CA ARG A 107 8.22 -5.44 -9.89
C ARG A 107 8.83 -4.05 -9.95
N ALA A 108 8.09 -3.03 -9.50
CA ALA A 108 8.58 -1.65 -9.42
C ALA A 108 9.37 -1.36 -8.13
N GLY A 109 9.61 -2.36 -7.26
CA GLY A 109 10.31 -2.19 -5.99
C GLY A 109 9.54 -1.35 -4.97
N ARG A 110 8.20 -1.34 -5.04
CA ARG A 110 7.31 -0.51 -4.21
C ARG A 110 6.62 -1.27 -3.08
N THR A 111 6.92 -2.54 -2.92
CA THR A 111 6.42 -3.38 -1.82
C THR A 111 7.59 -4.07 -1.13
N LEU A 112 7.49 -4.24 0.19
CA LEU A 112 8.50 -4.93 0.98
C LEU A 112 8.44 -6.45 0.75
N ASP A 113 9.59 -7.09 0.56
CA ASP A 113 9.70 -8.55 0.58
C ASP A 113 9.46 -9.05 2.02
N LEU A 114 8.31 -9.69 2.23
CA LEU A 114 7.87 -10.22 3.52
C LEU A 114 8.39 -11.64 3.79
N THR A 115 9.05 -12.26 2.81
CA THR A 115 9.55 -13.64 2.91
C THR A 115 10.45 -13.84 4.14
N PRO A 116 11.43 -12.97 4.44
CA PRO A 116 12.28 -13.15 5.62
C PRO A 116 11.50 -13.11 6.94
N TYR A 117 10.47 -12.27 7.03
CA TYR A 117 9.63 -12.15 8.23
C TYR A 117 8.74 -13.38 8.42
N MET A 118 8.23 -13.96 7.31
CA MET A 118 7.48 -15.22 7.34
C MET A 118 8.37 -16.43 7.65
N GLU A 119 9.66 -16.39 7.29
CA GLU A 119 10.64 -17.43 7.65
C GLU A 119 11.03 -17.34 9.13
N GLU A 120 11.13 -16.13 9.68
CA GLU A 120 11.40 -15.88 11.10
C GLU A 120 10.24 -16.30 12.00
N ASP A 121 8.99 -16.11 11.55
CA ASP A 121 7.78 -16.59 12.22
C ASP A 121 6.98 -17.60 11.37
N PRO A 122 7.37 -18.90 11.37
CA PRO A 122 6.64 -19.94 10.67
C PRO A 122 5.20 -20.11 11.18
N LYS A 123 4.91 -19.79 12.44
CA LYS A 123 3.55 -19.92 12.98
C LYS A 123 2.63 -18.89 12.34
N TRP A 124 3.11 -17.66 12.17
CA TRP A 124 2.39 -16.62 11.45
C TRP A 124 2.19 -17.02 9.99
N ARG A 125 3.24 -17.46 9.29
CA ARG A 125 3.13 -17.94 7.91
C ARG A 125 2.11 -19.08 7.77
N ASP A 126 2.16 -20.07 8.66
CA ASP A 126 1.30 -21.26 8.60
C ASP A 126 -0.13 -20.99 9.11
N SER A 127 -0.41 -19.78 9.62
CA SER A 127 -1.77 -19.35 9.97
C SER A 127 -2.65 -19.03 8.76
N PHE A 128 -2.04 -18.83 7.58
CA PHE A 128 -2.75 -18.55 6.34
C PHE A 128 -3.03 -19.82 5.55
N LEU A 129 -4.16 -19.86 4.84
CA LEU A 129 -4.39 -20.90 3.84
C LEU A 129 -3.40 -20.74 2.67
N PRO A 130 -2.74 -21.82 2.20
CA PRO A 130 -1.75 -21.72 1.13
C PRO A 130 -2.25 -21.05 -0.15
N SER A 131 -3.52 -21.27 -0.51
CA SER A 131 -4.16 -20.66 -1.68
C SER A 131 -4.31 -19.14 -1.58
N PHE A 132 -4.34 -18.57 -0.37
CA PHE A 132 -4.43 -17.12 -0.18
C PHE A 132 -3.05 -16.49 -0.25
N LEU A 133 -2.03 -17.13 0.35
CA LEU A 133 -0.64 -16.69 0.23
C LEU A 133 -0.16 -16.70 -1.22
N SER A 134 -0.55 -17.68 -2.04
CA SER A 134 -0.09 -17.75 -3.43
C SER A 134 -0.45 -16.52 -4.27
N SER A 135 -1.52 -15.79 -3.91
CA SER A 135 -1.90 -14.56 -4.61
C SER A 135 -1.00 -13.35 -4.28
N SER A 136 -0.18 -13.47 -3.23
CA SER A 136 0.78 -12.45 -2.79
C SER A 136 2.21 -12.72 -3.27
N VAL A 137 2.42 -13.81 -4.04
CA VAL A 137 3.75 -14.24 -4.50
C VAL A 137 4.09 -13.64 -5.86
N TYR A 138 5.27 -13.04 -5.95
CA TYR A 138 5.90 -12.58 -7.19
C TYR A 138 7.37 -13.00 -7.19
N GLU A 139 7.85 -13.65 -8.26
CA GLU A 139 9.24 -14.15 -8.35
C GLU A 139 9.68 -14.92 -7.08
N ASP A 140 8.86 -15.87 -6.65
CA ASP A 140 9.07 -16.76 -5.49
C ASP A 140 9.17 -16.06 -4.12
N LYS A 141 8.72 -14.80 -4.02
CA LYS A 141 8.72 -14.00 -2.79
C LYS A 141 7.32 -13.49 -2.44
N ASN A 142 7.02 -13.42 -1.15
CA ASN A 142 5.75 -12.86 -0.65
C ASN A 142 5.86 -11.34 -0.45
N TYR A 143 4.90 -10.59 -0.99
CA TYR A 143 4.90 -9.12 -0.92
C TYR A 143 3.66 -8.50 -0.26
N ALA A 144 2.74 -9.32 0.25
CA ALA A 144 1.54 -8.84 0.92
C ALA A 144 1.03 -9.84 1.97
N VAL A 145 0.30 -9.33 2.96
CA VAL A 145 -0.37 -10.12 4.00
C VAL A 145 -1.85 -10.28 3.62
N PRO A 146 -2.33 -11.49 3.29
CA PRO A 146 -3.74 -11.71 3.00
C PRO A 146 -4.58 -11.58 4.28
N TYR A 147 -5.57 -10.69 4.30
CA TYR A 147 -6.50 -10.56 5.44
C TYR A 147 -7.94 -10.96 5.12
N ARG A 148 -8.27 -11.06 3.83
CA ARG A 148 -9.59 -11.46 3.34
C ARG A 148 -9.43 -12.25 2.05
N SER A 149 -10.33 -13.22 1.86
CA SER A 149 -10.53 -13.88 0.58
C SER A 149 -11.93 -13.60 0.06
N SER A 150 -12.07 -13.61 -1.26
CA SER A 150 -13.35 -13.52 -1.95
C SER A 150 -13.38 -14.61 -3.01
N VAL A 151 -14.47 -15.33 -3.06
CA VAL A 151 -14.72 -16.35 -4.09
C VAL A 151 -15.89 -15.88 -4.94
N LEU A 152 -15.81 -16.14 -6.24
CA LEU A 152 -16.85 -15.74 -7.18
C LEU A 152 -17.97 -16.78 -7.16
N TYR A 153 -19.21 -16.30 -7.04
CA TYR A 153 -20.40 -17.14 -7.14
C TYR A 153 -21.28 -16.64 -8.28
N MET A 154 -21.93 -17.58 -8.94
CA MET A 154 -23.02 -17.28 -9.86
C MET A 154 -24.34 -17.37 -9.11
N LEU A 155 -25.11 -16.28 -9.10
CA LEU A 155 -26.42 -16.21 -8.47
C LEU A 155 -27.49 -16.21 -9.55
N TYR A 156 -28.52 -17.05 -9.40
CA TYR A 156 -29.64 -17.11 -10.33
C TYR A 156 -30.98 -17.22 -9.59
N ASN A 157 -32.05 -16.80 -10.27
CA ASN A 157 -33.41 -16.90 -9.74
C ASN A 157 -34.01 -18.27 -10.08
N LYS A 158 -34.12 -19.14 -9.07
CA LYS A 158 -34.68 -20.49 -9.21
C LYS A 158 -36.10 -20.51 -9.79
N LYS A 159 -36.94 -19.54 -9.45
CA LYS A 159 -38.31 -19.46 -9.99
C LYS A 159 -38.29 -19.14 -11.48
N VAL A 160 -37.45 -18.19 -11.91
CA VAL A 160 -37.32 -17.86 -13.33
C VAL A 160 -36.81 -19.06 -14.13
N PHE A 161 -35.85 -19.82 -13.60
CA PHE A 161 -35.36 -21.03 -14.26
C PHE A 161 -36.47 -22.09 -14.38
N ALA A 162 -37.22 -22.35 -13.30
CA ALA A 162 -38.31 -23.30 -13.32
C ALA A 162 -39.46 -22.88 -14.26
N ASP A 163 -39.89 -21.60 -14.22
CA ASP A 163 -40.98 -21.08 -15.04
C ASP A 163 -40.65 -21.10 -16.55
N ASN A 164 -39.36 -21.09 -16.91
CA ASN A 164 -38.87 -21.13 -18.29
C ASN A 164 -38.23 -22.46 -18.68
N ASN A 165 -38.30 -23.48 -17.80
CA ASN A 165 -37.74 -24.81 -18.03
C ASN A 165 -36.24 -24.80 -18.38
N LEU A 166 -35.47 -23.95 -17.70
CA LEU A 166 -34.02 -23.80 -17.83
C LEU A 166 -33.28 -24.66 -16.79
N GLU A 167 -32.18 -25.30 -17.21
CA GLU A 167 -31.25 -25.99 -16.32
C GLU A 167 -30.09 -25.06 -15.90
N VAL A 168 -29.45 -25.36 -14.78
CA VAL A 168 -28.27 -24.58 -14.34
C VAL A 168 -27.08 -25.00 -15.20
N PRO A 169 -26.44 -24.07 -15.91
CA PRO A 169 -25.26 -24.39 -16.71
C PRO A 169 -24.09 -24.85 -15.83
N GLU A 170 -23.50 -25.98 -16.20
CA GLU A 170 -22.30 -26.56 -15.60
C GLU A 170 -21.03 -26.18 -16.38
N THR A 171 -21.18 -25.70 -17.63
CA THR A 171 -20.08 -25.27 -18.50
C THR A 171 -20.29 -23.86 -19.05
N TRP A 172 -19.22 -23.23 -19.57
CA TRP A 172 -19.31 -21.90 -20.19
C TRP A 172 -20.13 -21.88 -21.48
N ASP A 173 -20.14 -22.98 -22.24
CA ASP A 173 -20.90 -23.07 -23.50
C ASP A 173 -22.42 -23.21 -23.24
N GLU A 174 -22.81 -23.62 -22.02
CA GLU A 174 -24.21 -23.71 -21.59
C GLU A 174 -24.78 -22.37 -21.07
N PHE A 175 -23.91 -21.38 -20.84
CA PHE A 175 -24.23 -20.06 -20.27
C PHE A 175 -24.57 -19.02 -21.33
#